data_AF-A0A2N1V935-F1
#
_entry.id   AF-A0A2N1V935-F1
#
_cell.length_a   1.000
_cell.length_b   1.000
_cell.length_c   1.000
_cell.angle_alpha   90.00
_cell.angle_beta   90.00
_cell.angle_gamma   90.00
#
_symmetry.space_group_name_H-M   'P 1'
#
loop_
_entity.id
_entity.type
_entity.pdbx_description
1 polymer ?
#
loop_
_entity_poly.entity_id
_entity_poly.type
_entity_poly.pdbx_seq_one_letter_code
_entity_poly.pdbx_strand_id
1 'polypeptide(L)'
;MDCIKNQLFPLWKEFKRKIMKSDSIITKTKREFNSAKIMEDIPWFKQFNWTKEIWTSKDALIDKEGGITHLFYGQVYNKTKFDIIKNGWTHEHCDICFSGVRNGDICYTHEGEMICDLCYIDFIEEEV
;
A
#
# COMPACT_ATOMS: atom_id res chain seq x y z
N MET A 1 -20.77 -21.64 -51.37
CA MET A 1 -21.00 -20.21 -51.07
C MET A 1 -20.40 -19.96 -49.71
N ASP A 2 -19.24 -19.33 -49.76
CA ASP A 2 -18.23 -19.28 -48.71
C ASP A 2 -18.56 -18.33 -47.56
N CYS A 3 -18.07 -18.74 -46.39
CA CYS A 3 -17.50 -17.94 -45.31
C CYS A 3 -17.79 -16.43 -45.30
N ILE A 4 -18.66 -15.99 -44.39
CA ILE A 4 -18.49 -14.70 -43.71
C ILE A 4 -17.98 -15.00 -42.30
N LYS A 5 -16.66 -15.23 -42.21
CA LYS A 5 -15.92 -15.18 -40.96
C LYS A 5 -15.55 -13.73 -40.67
N ASN A 6 -15.78 -13.32 -39.42
CA ASN A 6 -14.94 -12.39 -38.66
C ASN A 6 -14.59 -11.03 -39.29
N GLN A 7 -15.43 -10.01 -39.08
CA GLN A 7 -14.98 -8.60 -39.11
C GLN A 7 -15.68 -7.73 -38.05
N LEU A 8 -15.68 -8.14 -36.78
CA LEU A 8 -16.07 -7.23 -35.68
C LEU A 8 -15.11 -7.28 -34.47
N PHE A 9 -13.92 -7.87 -34.61
CA PHE A 9 -13.01 -8.08 -33.49
C PHE A 9 -11.77 -7.17 -33.36
N PRO A 10 -11.34 -6.31 -34.32
CA PRO A 10 -10.17 -5.46 -34.06
C PRO A 10 -10.53 -4.11 -33.41
N LEU A 11 -11.75 -3.60 -33.60
CA LEU A 11 -12.10 -2.24 -33.14
C LEU A 11 -12.38 -2.15 -31.64
N TRP A 12 -12.80 -3.23 -30.97
CA TRP A 12 -13.06 -3.19 -29.52
C TRP A 12 -11.78 -3.18 -28.66
N LYS A 13 -10.67 -3.72 -29.17
CA LYS A 13 -9.38 -3.69 -28.46
C LYS A 13 -8.73 -2.30 -28.52
N GLU A 14 -8.92 -1.56 -29.61
CA GLU A 14 -8.43 -0.18 -29.73
C GLU A 14 -9.36 0.83 -29.04
N PHE A 15 -10.68 0.60 -29.04
CA PHE A 15 -11.62 1.49 -28.33
C PHE A 15 -11.46 1.41 -26.80
N LYS A 16 -11.20 0.22 -26.24
CA LYS A 16 -10.86 0.08 -24.81
C LYS A 16 -9.53 0.70 -24.42
N ARG A 17 -8.62 0.93 -25.39
CA ARG A 17 -7.30 1.52 -25.12
C ARG A 17 -7.29 3.05 -25.16
N LYS A 18 -8.37 3.68 -25.66
CA LYS A 18 -8.38 5.12 -25.97
C LYS A 18 -9.23 6.00 -25.04
N ILE A 19 -10.06 5.43 -24.15
CA ILE A 19 -10.83 6.20 -23.15
C ILE A 19 -10.98 5.40 -21.85
N MET A 20 -9.89 5.21 -21.13
CA MET A 20 -9.93 5.21 -19.67
C MET A 20 -8.89 6.23 -19.25
N LYS A 21 -9.26 7.53 -19.33
CA LYS A 21 -8.60 8.49 -18.45
C LYS A 21 -8.85 7.92 -17.06
N SER A 22 -7.79 7.52 -16.37
CA SER A 22 -7.94 7.25 -14.94
C SER A 22 -8.37 8.58 -14.35
N ASP A 23 -9.65 8.71 -14.02
CA ASP A 23 -10.11 9.88 -13.30
C ASP A 23 -9.28 9.94 -12.01
N SER A 24 -8.74 11.12 -11.70
CA SER A 24 -8.02 11.33 -10.47
C SER A 24 -8.92 11.98 -9.43
N ILE A 25 -8.69 11.67 -8.17
CA ILE A 25 -9.30 12.37 -7.04
C ILE A 25 -8.26 13.29 -6.41
N ILE A 26 -8.71 14.46 -5.97
CA ILE A 26 -7.90 15.36 -5.14
C ILE A 26 -8.48 15.31 -3.73
N THR A 27 -7.63 15.02 -2.76
CA THR A 27 -8.03 14.82 -1.36
C THR A 27 -8.04 16.13 -0.56
N LYS A 28 -8.46 16.06 0.71
CA LYS A 28 -8.46 17.20 1.66
C LYS A 28 -7.07 17.80 1.82
N THR A 29 -6.04 16.96 1.88
CA THR A 29 -4.63 17.37 1.92
C THR A 29 -4.06 17.77 0.55
N LYS A 30 -4.91 17.91 -0.48
CA LYS A 30 -4.56 18.31 -1.85
C LYS A 30 -3.63 17.33 -2.57
N ARG A 31 -3.66 16.05 -2.19
CA ARG A 31 -2.92 14.98 -2.88
C ARG A 31 -3.78 14.37 -3.98
N GLU A 32 -3.14 13.94 -5.05
CA GLU A 32 -3.81 13.36 -6.22
C GLU A 32 -3.66 11.84 -6.24
N PHE A 33 -4.76 11.13 -6.48
CA PHE A 33 -4.77 9.66 -6.57
C PHE A 33 -5.57 9.16 -7.76
N ASN A 34 -5.25 7.95 -8.23
CA ASN A 34 -6.07 7.24 -9.20
C ASN A 34 -7.40 6.83 -8.54
N SER A 35 -8.52 7.36 -9.04
CA SER A 35 -9.85 7.14 -8.44
C SER A 35 -10.25 5.67 -8.41
N ALA A 36 -9.95 4.90 -9.46
CA ALA A 36 -10.34 3.50 -9.56
C ALA A 36 -9.69 2.66 -8.45
N LYS A 37 -8.40 2.88 -8.18
CA LYS A 37 -7.68 2.19 -7.12
C LYS A 37 -8.24 2.55 -5.74
N ILE A 38 -8.43 3.84 -5.48
CA ILE A 38 -8.88 4.31 -4.17
C ILE A 38 -10.32 3.87 -3.87
N MET A 39 -11.22 3.89 -4.86
CA MET A 39 -12.62 3.50 -4.65
C MET A 39 -12.79 2.02 -4.29
N GLU A 40 -11.86 1.15 -4.71
CA GLU A 40 -11.86 -0.27 -4.36
C GLU A 40 -11.36 -0.50 -2.93
N ASP A 41 -10.23 0.12 -2.57
CA ASP A 41 -9.52 -0.22 -1.33
C ASP A 41 -10.07 0.51 -0.08
N ILE A 42 -10.48 1.78 -0.20
CA ILE A 42 -10.86 2.61 0.96
C ILE A 42 -12.05 2.05 1.77
N PRO A 43 -13.13 1.53 1.17
CA PRO A 43 -14.21 0.94 1.93
C PRO A 43 -13.77 -0.20 2.87
N TRP A 44 -12.71 -0.92 2.53
CA TRP A 44 -12.13 -1.96 3.39
C TRP A 44 -11.38 -1.33 4.58
N PHE A 45 -10.47 -0.39 4.31
CA PHE A 45 -9.71 0.30 5.36
C PHE A 45 -10.59 1.09 6.36
N LYS A 46 -11.75 1.58 5.93
CA LYS A 46 -12.72 2.28 6.80
C LYS A 46 -13.36 1.39 7.87
N GLN A 47 -13.27 0.07 7.74
CA GLN A 47 -13.84 -0.88 8.70
C GLN A 47 -12.94 -1.09 9.91
N PHE A 48 -11.69 -0.61 9.85
CA PHE A 48 -10.68 -0.87 10.86
C PHE A 48 -10.73 0.11 12.02
N ASN A 49 -10.43 -0.43 13.19
CA ASN A 49 -10.20 0.37 14.40
C ASN A 49 -8.72 0.75 14.44
N TRP A 50 -8.43 1.91 13.88
CA TRP A 50 -7.07 2.44 13.78
C TRP A 50 -6.56 2.98 15.11
N THR A 51 -5.33 2.64 15.46
CA THR A 51 -4.62 3.20 16.62
C THR A 51 -3.56 4.19 16.15
N LYS A 52 -3.62 5.43 16.65
CA LYS A 52 -2.60 6.44 16.37
C LYS A 52 -1.34 6.16 17.16
N GLU A 53 -0.19 6.16 16.48
CA GLU A 53 1.12 5.97 17.12
C GLU A 53 2.20 6.80 16.44
N ILE A 54 3.36 6.93 17.12
CA ILE A 54 4.58 7.45 16.52
C ILE A 54 5.40 6.25 16.08
N TRP A 55 5.73 6.19 14.80
CA TRP A 55 6.51 5.08 14.27
C TRP A 55 7.91 5.07 14.88
N THR A 56 8.36 3.88 15.27
CA THR A 56 9.73 3.63 15.74
C THR A 56 10.33 2.42 15.04
N SER A 57 11.65 2.45 14.83
CA SER A 57 12.39 1.34 14.23
C SER A 57 12.20 0.06 15.00
N LYS A 58 12.12 -1.02 14.24
CA LYS A 58 11.91 -2.37 14.75
C LYS A 58 13.12 -3.22 14.42
N ASP A 59 13.29 -4.29 15.17
CA ASP A 59 14.32 -5.27 14.88
C ASP A 59 14.01 -5.94 13.54
N ALA A 60 15.05 -6.31 12.81
CA ALA A 60 14.92 -7.00 11.53
C ALA A 60 15.76 -8.27 11.49
N LEU A 61 15.25 -9.29 10.80
CA LEU A 61 16.02 -10.43 10.35
C LEU A 61 16.68 -10.08 9.02
N ILE A 62 18.00 -10.21 8.96
CA ILE A 62 18.77 -9.99 7.74
C ILE A 62 19.40 -11.31 7.32
N ASP A 63 19.21 -11.66 6.04
CA ASP A 63 19.85 -12.82 5.44
C ASP A 63 21.37 -12.63 5.45
N LYS A 64 22.10 -13.63 5.96
CA LYS A 64 23.57 -13.65 6.01
C LYS A 64 24.21 -13.66 4.63
N GLU A 65 23.53 -14.23 3.65
CA GLU A 65 23.94 -14.22 2.24
C GLU A 65 23.56 -12.89 1.54
N GLY A 66 22.81 -12.04 2.23
CA GLY A 66 22.50 -10.67 1.86
C GLY A 66 21.18 -10.48 1.11
N GLY A 67 20.76 -9.22 1.00
CA GLY A 67 19.72 -8.77 0.06
C GLY A 67 18.28 -8.83 0.54
N ILE A 68 17.94 -9.64 1.55
CA ILE A 68 16.56 -9.74 2.07
C ILE A 68 16.53 -9.37 3.54
N THR A 69 15.60 -8.46 3.88
CA THR A 69 15.30 -8.04 5.25
C THR A 69 13.85 -8.40 5.55
N HIS A 70 13.61 -9.01 6.70
CA HIS A 70 12.27 -9.29 7.21
C HIS A 70 12.09 -8.61 8.55
N LEU A 71 10.88 -8.14 8.83
CA LEU A 71 10.55 -7.59 10.13
C LEU A 71 10.57 -8.67 11.23
N PHE A 72 11.15 -8.35 12.39
CA PHE A 72 11.25 -9.26 13.53
C PHE A 72 10.31 -8.85 14.67
N TYR A 73 9.37 -9.74 15.00
CA TYR A 73 8.39 -9.64 16.08
C TYR A 73 8.60 -10.70 17.17
N GLY A 74 9.75 -11.37 17.21
CA GLY A 74 10.01 -12.49 18.12
C GLY A 74 9.67 -13.87 17.55
N GLN A 75 9.32 -13.97 16.26
CA GLN A 75 9.07 -15.25 15.61
C GLN A 75 10.31 -16.17 15.62
N VAL A 76 10.09 -17.50 15.57
CA VAL A 76 11.18 -18.46 15.41
C VAL A 76 11.81 -18.29 14.03
N TYR A 77 13.15 -18.31 13.98
CA TYR A 77 13.91 -18.16 12.74
C TYR A 77 15.15 -19.06 12.72
N ASN A 78 15.65 -19.35 11.52
CA ASN A 78 16.89 -20.12 11.37
C ASN A 78 18.12 -19.24 11.60
N LYS A 79 18.74 -19.37 12.78
CA LYS A 79 19.93 -18.63 13.18
C LYS A 79 21.16 -18.89 12.31
N THR A 80 21.20 -19.98 11.53
CA THR A 80 22.30 -20.21 10.58
C THR A 80 22.14 -19.41 9.29
N LYS A 81 20.92 -18.96 8.98
CA LYS A 81 20.61 -18.18 7.77
C LYS A 81 20.41 -16.70 8.04
N PHE A 82 19.90 -16.33 9.21
CA PHE A 82 19.56 -14.95 9.53
C PHE A 82 20.25 -14.47 10.81
N ASP A 83 20.58 -13.18 10.82
CA ASP A 83 20.93 -12.42 12.03
C ASP A 83 19.82 -11.44 12.38
N ILE A 84 19.68 -11.12 13.67
CA ILE A 84 18.84 -10.02 14.13
C ILE A 84 19.68 -8.75 14.16
N ILE A 85 19.25 -7.73 13.41
CA ILE A 85 19.77 -6.38 13.54
C ILE A 85 18.77 -5.55 14.33
N LYS A 86 19.22 -5.06 15.48
CA LYS A 86 18.42 -4.14 16.31
C LYS A 86 18.10 -2.87 15.54
N ASN A 87 16.84 -2.45 15.55
CA ASN A 87 16.37 -1.29 14.77
C ASN A 87 16.69 -1.38 13.26
N GLY A 88 16.86 -2.60 12.71
CA GLY A 88 17.20 -2.81 11.31
C GLY A 88 16.04 -2.53 10.33
N TRP A 89 14.79 -2.59 10.80
CA TRP A 89 13.63 -2.16 10.03
C TRP A 89 13.46 -0.66 10.22
N THR A 90 13.86 0.12 9.21
CA THR A 90 14.04 1.58 9.33
C THR A 90 12.87 2.41 8.84
N HIS A 91 11.96 1.79 8.09
CA HIS A 91 10.76 2.41 7.57
C HIS A 91 9.73 1.34 7.24
N GLU A 92 8.48 1.76 7.14
CA GLU A 92 7.40 0.96 6.58
C GLU A 92 6.68 1.77 5.50
N HIS A 93 5.95 1.11 4.61
CA HIS A 93 5.14 1.81 3.59
C HIS A 93 3.69 1.94 4.05
N CYS A 94 3.06 3.08 3.76
CA CYS A 94 1.61 3.21 3.92
C CYS A 94 0.88 2.32 2.90
N ASP A 95 -0.09 1.53 3.36
CA ASP A 95 -0.80 0.57 2.49
C ASP A 95 -1.67 1.24 1.40
N ILE A 96 -2.04 2.51 1.59
CA ILE A 96 -2.84 3.27 0.62
C ILE A 96 -1.94 3.97 -0.41
N CYS A 97 -0.98 4.77 0.05
CA CYS A 97 -0.19 5.65 -0.85
C CYS A 97 1.24 5.19 -1.09
N PHE A 98 1.69 4.10 -0.46
CA PHE A 98 3.03 3.51 -0.56
C PHE A 98 4.17 4.48 -0.19
N SER A 99 3.85 5.60 0.45
CA SER A 99 4.85 6.53 0.95
C SER A 99 5.50 5.96 2.21
N GLY A 100 6.80 6.17 2.36
CA GLY A 100 7.54 5.69 3.52
C GLY A 100 7.20 6.46 4.79
N VAL A 101 7.04 5.72 5.90
CA VAL A 101 6.88 6.18 7.26
C VAL A 101 8.12 5.77 8.06
N ARG A 102 8.73 6.71 8.76
CA ARG A 102 10.04 6.59 9.42
C ARG A 102 9.96 6.99 10.90
N ASN A 103 11.09 6.85 11.60
CA ASN A 103 11.22 7.28 13.01
C ASN A 103 10.68 8.69 13.24
N GLY A 104 9.71 8.80 14.14
CA GLY A 104 9.12 10.08 14.53
C GLY A 104 7.89 10.49 13.71
N ASP A 105 7.61 9.81 12.60
CA ASP A 105 6.40 10.06 11.83
C ASP A 105 5.16 9.56 12.58
N ILE A 106 4.04 10.25 12.39
CA ILE A 106 2.75 9.80 12.89
C ILE A 106 2.18 8.77 11.90
N CYS A 107 1.73 7.64 12.42
CA CYS A 107 1.01 6.65 11.64
C CYS A 107 -0.18 6.08 12.41
N TYR A 108 -0.98 5.31 11.69
CA TYR A 108 -2.14 4.62 12.22
C TYR A 108 -2.04 3.14 11.87
N THR A 109 -2.21 2.26 12.85
CA THR A 109 -2.09 0.80 12.66
C THR A 109 -3.33 0.03 13.07
N HIS A 110 -3.56 -1.10 12.40
CA HIS A 110 -4.60 -2.07 12.71
C HIS A 110 -4.15 -3.46 12.27
N GLU A 111 -3.92 -4.39 13.20
CA GLU A 111 -3.64 -5.82 12.94
C GLU A 111 -2.63 -6.13 11.81
N GLY A 112 -1.56 -5.32 11.70
CA GLY A 112 -0.50 -5.50 10.68
C GLY A 112 -0.61 -4.54 9.50
N GLU A 113 -1.76 -3.91 9.31
CA GLU A 113 -1.95 -2.80 8.38
C GLU A 113 -1.42 -1.50 8.99
N MET A 114 -0.87 -0.63 8.13
CA MET A 114 -0.35 0.68 8.52
C MET A 114 -0.64 1.73 7.44
N ILE A 115 -1.18 2.87 7.87
CA ILE A 115 -1.35 4.04 7.01
C ILE A 115 -0.70 5.28 7.61
N CYS A 116 -0.20 6.16 6.74
CA CYS A 116 0.36 7.43 7.16
C CYS A 116 -0.74 8.40 7.65
N ASP A 117 -0.33 9.40 8.41
CA ASP A 117 -1.19 10.47 8.91
C ASP A 117 -2.03 11.15 7.82
N LEU A 118 -1.44 11.46 6.67
CA LEU A 118 -2.14 12.10 5.57
C LEU A 118 -3.22 11.21 4.96
N CYS A 119 -2.98 9.90 4.84
CA CYS A 119 -3.98 8.95 4.34
C CYS A 119 -5.11 8.72 5.33
N TYR A 120 -4.81 8.74 6.63
CA TYR A 120 -5.84 8.72 7.66
C TYR A 120 -6.77 9.95 7.53
N ILE A 121 -6.20 11.15 7.44
CA ILE A 121 -6.97 12.41 7.29
C ILE A 121 -7.80 12.41 6.00
N ASP A 122 -7.19 11.99 4.89
CA ASP A 122 -7.83 12.05 3.57
C ASP A 122 -9.00 11.09 3.42
N PHE A 123 -8.90 9.89 4.01
CA PHE A 123 -9.80 8.78 3.66
C PHE A 123 -10.52 8.14 4.85
N ILE A 124 -10.01 8.25 6.06
CA ILE A 124 -10.53 7.53 7.24
C ILE A 124 -11.22 8.48 8.21
N GLU A 125 -10.60 9.61 8.52
CA GLU A 125 -11.14 10.60 9.44
C GLU A 125 -12.45 11.20 8.88
N GLU A 126 -13.56 10.90 9.54
CA GLU A 126 -14.84 11.52 9.25
C GLU A 126 -14.90 12.90 9.91
N GLU A 127 -15.34 13.90 9.16
CA GLU A 127 -15.61 15.22 9.74
C GLU A 127 -16.87 15.12 10.59
N VAL A 128 -16.74 15.43 11.88
CA VAL A 128 -17.85 15.53 12.84
C VAL A 128 -18.56 16.86 12.69
#